data_AF-A0A645IMW2-F1
#
_entry.id   AF-A0A645IMW2-F1
#
_cell.length_a   1.000
_cell.length_b   1.000
_cell.length_c   1.000
_cell.angle_alpha   90.00
_cell.angle_beta   90.00
_cell.angle_gamma   90.00
#
_symmetry.space_group_name_H-M   'P 1'
#
loop_
_entity.id
_entity.type
_entity.pdbx_description
1 polymer ?
#
loop_
_entity_poly.entity_id
_entity_poly.type
_entity_poly.pdbx_seq_one_letter_code
_entity_poly.pdbx_strand_id
1 'polypeptide(L)' 'MALDGGEDGLDFYRIIIKEGRKFLREDGLIFFEIGHDQKEAVCGLLELGGYSQVNTIKDLAGLDRVVFGRKIER' A
#
# COMPACT_ATOMS: atom_id res chain seq x y z
N MET A 1 8.29 7.66 -16.43
CA MET A 1 8.78 8.71 -15.50
C MET A 1 8.59 8.21 -14.07
N ALA A 2 9.39 8.65 -13.09
CA ALA A 2 9.27 8.19 -11.69
C ALA A 2 8.03 8.74 -10.94
N LEU A 3 7.31 9.69 -11.55
CA LEU A 3 6.13 10.37 -10.97
C LEU A 3 4.82 10.07 -11.71
N ASP A 4 4.88 9.27 -12.78
CA ASP A 4 3.71 9.01 -13.62
C ASP A 4 2.98 7.77 -13.13
N GLY A 5 2.01 7.97 -12.22
CA GLY A 5 1.22 6.92 -11.59
C GLY A 5 -0.12 6.62 -12.26
N GLY A 6 -0.31 7.03 -13.52
CA GLY A 6 -1.60 6.94 -14.20
C GLY A 6 -2.54 8.10 -13.87
N GLU A 7 -3.79 8.00 -14.31
CA GLU A 7 -4.79 9.08 -14.20
C GLU A 7 -5.11 9.45 -12.75
N ASP A 8 -5.14 8.46 -11.84
CA ASP A 8 -5.41 8.65 -10.41
C ASP A 8 -4.13 8.60 -9.55
N GLY A 9 -2.96 8.41 -10.16
CA GLY A 9 -1.69 8.26 -9.45
C GLY A 9 -1.53 6.93 -8.72
N LEU A 10 -2.40 5.92 -8.95
CA LEU A 10 -2.42 4.67 -8.18
C LEU A 10 -1.97 3.41 -8.92
N ASP A 11 -1.61 3.50 -10.21
CA ASP A 11 -1.29 2.34 -11.04
C ASP A 11 -0.20 1.45 -10.43
N PHE A 12 0.85 2.06 -9.88
CA PHE A 12 1.94 1.31 -9.24
C PHE A 12 1.48 0.55 -8.00
N TYR A 13 0.64 1.15 -7.14
CA TYR A 13 0.13 0.45 -5.97
C TYR A 13 -0.71 -0.75 -6.41
N ARG A 14 -1.58 -0.59 -7.41
CA ARG A 14 -2.41 -1.70 -7.94
C ARG A 14 -1.55 -2.87 -8.42
N ILE A 15 -0.48 -2.59 -9.17
CA ILE A 15 0.42 -3.61 -9.69
C ILE A 15 1.21 -4.28 -8.56
N ILE A 16 1.85 -3.49 -7.69
CA ILE A 16 2.72 -4.03 -6.64
C ILE A 16 1.92 -4.79 -5.58
N ILE A 17 0.73 -4.32 -5.19
CA ILE A 17 -0.12 -5.03 -4.23
C ILE A 17 -0.51 -6.40 -4.77
N LYS A 18 -0.94 -6.45 -6.04
CA LYS A 18 -1.35 -7.69 -6.70
C LYS A 18 -0.18 -8.68 -6.84
N GLU A 19 0.95 -8.22 -7.37
CA GLU A 19 2.09 -9.10 -7.66
C GLU A 19 2.94 -9.40 -6.41
N GLY A 20 3.03 -8.45 -5.48
CA GLY A 20 3.84 -8.52 -4.26
C GLY A 20 3.53 -9.72 -3.38
N ARG A 21 2.28 -10.19 -3.36
CA ARG A 21 1.88 -11.40 -2.62
C ARG A 21 2.68 -12.64 -3.01
N LYS A 22 3.11 -12.73 -4.28
CA LYS A 22 3.88 -13.88 -4.79
C LYS A 22 5.31 -13.91 -4.25
N PHE A 23 5.81 -12.76 -3.80
CA PHE A 23 7.20 -12.57 -3.37
C PHE A 23 7.33 -12.51 -1.85
N LEU A 24 6.27 -12.14 -1.14
CA LEU A 24 6.25 -12.13 0.32
C LEU A 24 6.09 -13.54 0.88
N ARG A 25 6.89 -13.85 1.90
CA ARG A 25 6.66 -15.00 2.78
C ARG A 25 5.35 -14.84 3.53
N GLU A 26 4.82 -15.94 4.05
CA GLU A 26 3.73 -15.87 5.01
C GLU A 26 4.09 -14.93 6.16
N ASP A 27 3.10 -14.17 6.60
CA ASP A 27 3.23 -13.11 7.59
C ASP A 27 4.15 -11.94 7.20
N GLY A 28 4.63 -11.89 5.95
CA GLY A 28 5.43 -10.79 5.42
C GLY A 28 4.66 -9.48 5.35
N LEU A 29 5.38 -8.37 5.51
CA LEU A 29 4.82 -7.02 5.46
C LEU A 29 5.18 -6.32 4.16
N ILE A 30 4.26 -5.48 3.68
CA ILE A 30 4.49 -4.54 2.58
C ILE A 30 4.25 -3.13 3.07
N PHE A 31 5.10 -2.19 2.65
CA PHE A 31 5.04 -0.78 3.02
C PHE A 31 5.08 0.07 1.75
N PHE A 32 4.24 1.10 1.71
CA PHE A 32 4.17 2.08 0.65
C PHE A 32 4.29 3.48 1.23
N GLU A 33 5.19 4.28 0.68
CA GLU A 33 5.11 5.74 0.84
C GLU A 33 3.97 6.26 -0.04
N ILE A 34 3.21 7.23 0.47
CA ILE A 34 2.03 7.78 -0.19
C ILE A 34 2.00 9.32 -0.16
N GLY A 35 1.24 9.90 -1.10
CA GLY A 35 0.77 11.28 -0.97
C GLY A 35 -0.15 11.43 0.25
N HIS A 36 -0.18 12.62 0.85
CA HIS A 36 -0.89 12.86 2.13
C HIS A 36 -2.41 12.67 2.04
N ASP A 37 -2.96 12.61 0.83
CA ASP A 37 -4.38 12.46 0.48
C ASP A 37 -4.71 11.08 -0.10
N GLN A 38 -3.73 10.19 -0.23
CA GLN A 38 -3.89 8.88 -0.88
C GLN A 38 -4.16 7.73 0.11
N LYS A 39 -4.23 8.02 1.41
CA LYS A 39 -4.35 6.99 2.47
C LYS A 39 -5.52 6.05 2.25
N GLU A 40 -6.74 6.58 2.13
CA GLU A 40 -7.95 5.77 2.05
C GLU A 40 -7.91 4.86 0.82
N ALA A 41 -7.45 5.40 -0.31
CA ALA A 41 -7.33 4.66 -1.56
C ALA A 41 -6.32 3.51 -1.45
N VAL A 42 -5.11 3.77 -0.94
CA VAL A 42 -4.05 2.74 -0.84
C VAL A 42 -4.38 1.69 0.22
N CYS A 43 -5.01 2.08 1.34
CA CYS A 43 -5.52 1.13 2.34
C CYS A 43 -6.57 0.19 1.71
N GLY A 44 -7.56 0.74 0.99
CA GLY A 44 -8.56 -0.06 0.30
C GLY A 44 -7.96 -1.00 -0.74
N LEU A 45 -6.93 -0.57 -1.48
CA LEU A 45 -6.20 -1.43 -2.40
C LEU A 45 -5.51 -2.60 -1.70
N LEU A 46 -4.89 -2.38 -0.53
CA LEU A 46 -4.27 -3.47 0.24
C LEU A 46 -5.31 -4.48 0.73
N GLU A 47 -6.45 -4.00 1.24
CA GLU A 47 -7.53 -4.86 1.71
C GLU A 47 -8.13 -5.68 0.56
N LEU A 48 -8.40 -5.06 -0.59
CA LEU A 48 -8.85 -5.73 -1.81
C LEU A 48 -7.79 -6.70 -2.37
N GLY A 49 -6.52 -6.37 -2.20
CA GLY A 49 -5.38 -7.23 -2.47
C GLY A 49 -5.21 -8.37 -1.46
N GLY A 50 -6.12 -8.51 -0.49
CA GLY A 50 -6.14 -9.57 0.50
C GLY A 50 -5.09 -9.44 1.61
N TYR A 51 -4.44 -8.29 1.74
CA TYR A 51 -3.59 -8.01 2.90
C TYR A 51 -4.48 -7.76 4.13
N SER A 52 -3.94 -8.04 5.30
CA SER A 52 -4.62 -7.86 6.58
C SER A 52 -3.79 -6.95 7.49
N GLN A 53 -4.37 -6.51 8.61
CA GLN A 53 -3.70 -5.58 9.55
C GLN A 53 -3.23 -4.29 8.87
N VAL A 54 -4.03 -3.78 7.93
CA VAL A 54 -3.72 -2.57 7.17
C VAL A 54 -3.75 -1.36 8.10
N ASN A 55 -2.67 -0.59 8.11
CA ASN A 55 -2.48 0.56 8.99
C ASN A 55 -1.69 1.67 8.30
N THR A 56 -1.68 2.85 8.92
CA THR A 56 -0.98 4.04 8.42
C THR A 56 -0.09 4.65 9.49
N ILE A 57 1.08 5.13 9.08
CA ILE A 57 2.05 5.85 9.92
C ILE A 57 2.13 7.29 9.40
N LYS A 58 2.11 8.22 10.34
CA LYS A 58 2.28 9.65 10.07
C LYS A 58 3.75 10.04 10.06
N ASP A 59 4.11 11.01 9.24
CA ASP A 59 5.43 11.65 9.29
C ASP A 59 5.54 12.62 10.49
N LEU A 60 6.70 13.27 10.63
CA LEU A 60 6.97 14.23 11.71
C LEU A 60 6.09 15.50 11.62
N ALA A 61 5.50 15.79 10.46
CA ALA A 61 4.55 16.88 10.28
C ALA A 61 3.10 16.45 10.59
N GLY A 62 2.88 15.18 10.97
CA GLY A 62 1.56 14.65 11.32
C GLY A 62 0.70 14.26 10.11
N LEU A 63 1.28 14.23 8.91
CA LEU A 63 0.61 13.82 7.68
C LEU A 63 0.73 12.31 7.47
N ASP A 64 -0.32 11.69 6.95
CA ASP A 64 -0.29 10.29 6.58
C ASP A 64 0.73 10.09 5.46
N ARG A 65 1.74 9.22 5.68
CA ARG A 65 2.89 9.09 4.79
C ARG A 65 3.20 7.66 4.41
N VAL A 66 2.99 6.70 5.31
CA VAL A 66 3.29 5.30 5.05
C VAL A 66 2.05 4.46 5.32
N VAL A 67 1.61 3.72 4.31
CA VAL A 67 0.57 2.69 4.44
C VAL A 67 1.23 1.32 4.37
N PHE A 68 0.82 0.39 5.23
CA PHE A 68 1.36 -0.96 5.24
C PHE A 68 0.31 -2.01 5.56
N GLY A 69 0.60 -3.25 5.18
CA GLY A 69 -0.25 -4.40 5.45
C GLY A 69 0.54 -5.70 5.49
N ARG A 70 -0.10 -6.77 5.99
CA ARG A 70 0.50 -8.09 6.17
C ARG A 70 -0.12 -9.11 5.24
N LYS A 71 0.72 -9.93 4.58
CA LYS A 71 0.26 -11.12 3.86
C LYS A 71 -0.11 -12.18 4.89
N ILE A 72 -1.37 -12.61 4.86
CA ILE A 72 -1.86 -13.75 5.63
C ILE A 72 -2.44 -14.76 4.63
N GLU A 73 -2.06 -16.03 4.74
CA GLU A 73 -2.74 -17.15 4.12
C GLU A 73 -4.19 -17.23 4.64
N ARG A 74 -5.15 -17.11 3.72
CA ARG A 74 -6.58 -17.32 4.01
C ARG A 74 -7.02 -18.64 3.43
#